data_AF-A0A9P6GVQ5-F1
#
_entry.id   AF-A0A9P6GVQ5-F1
#
_cell.length_a   1.000
_cell.length_b   1.000
_cell.length_c   1.000
_cell.angle_alpha   90.00
_cell.angle_beta   90.00
_cell.angle_gamma   90.00
#
_symmetry.space_group_name_H-M   'P 1'
#
loop_
_entity.id
_entity.type
_entity.pdbx_description
1 polymer ?
#
loop_
_entity_poly.entity_id
_entity_poly.type
_entity_poly.pdbx_seq_one_letter_code
_entity_poly.pdbx_strand_id
1 'polypeptide(L)'
;MEKRFGAQQNSDITLNRFLKSLTPQSREEFTEILKGASVICTRKLISMEALAQMILNKVPTEIKGLLYQNALIVTDCDNFVQRAEEMAWIAYPDKMLARVQQESESTKAFRPRTSKITSQRNHKQKSMSQKYCIIHGEGSHTSKECMRLTEILQHEGAKTASTSIRTEENLQDDE
;
A
#
# COMPACT_ATOMS: atom_id res chain seq x y z
N MET A 1 -26.61 -15.77 -42.22
CA MET A 1 -26.03 -16.68 -41.19
C MET A 1 -24.79 -16.10 -40.50
N GLU A 2 -24.17 -15.02 -40.99
CA GLU A 2 -22.90 -14.48 -40.44
C GLU A 2 -22.98 -13.91 -39.00
N LYS A 3 -24.13 -13.40 -38.56
CA LYS A 3 -24.25 -12.82 -37.21
C LYS A 3 -24.08 -13.83 -36.06
N ARG A 4 -24.24 -15.13 -36.32
CA ARG A 4 -24.04 -16.18 -35.29
C ARG A 4 -22.57 -16.51 -35.05
N PHE A 5 -21.71 -16.39 -36.06
CA PHE A 5 -20.28 -16.72 -35.95
C PHE A 5 -19.45 -15.59 -35.35
N GLY A 6 -19.82 -14.33 -35.59
CA GLY A 6 -19.12 -13.18 -35.00
C GLY A 6 -19.21 -13.14 -33.47
N ALA A 7 -20.34 -13.54 -32.88
CA ALA A 7 -20.50 -13.59 -31.43
C ALA A 7 -19.58 -14.64 -30.77
N GLN A 8 -19.37 -15.78 -31.45
CA GLN A 8 -18.57 -16.89 -30.95
C GLN A 8 -17.06 -16.61 -31.06
N GLN A 9 -16.61 -16.01 -32.16
CA GLN A 9 -15.22 -15.52 -32.28
C GLN A 9 -14.89 -14.49 -31.20
N ASN A 10 -15.84 -13.61 -30.87
CA ASN A 10 -15.63 -12.61 -29.83
C ASN A 10 -15.49 -13.23 -28.43
N SER A 11 -16.25 -14.28 -28.10
CA SER A 11 -16.07 -15.01 -26.82
C SER A 11 -14.71 -15.70 -26.72
N ASP A 12 -14.24 -16.32 -27.81
CA ASP A 12 -12.97 -17.04 -27.83
C ASP A 12 -11.78 -16.08 -27.70
N ILE A 13 -11.90 -14.87 -28.27
CA ILE A 13 -10.92 -13.79 -28.10
C ILE A 13 -10.90 -13.30 -26.65
N THR A 14 -12.07 -13.09 -26.02
CA THR A 14 -12.15 -12.65 -24.62
C THR A 14 -11.55 -13.69 -23.67
N LEU A 15 -11.87 -14.97 -23.85
CA LEU A 15 -11.32 -16.06 -23.04
C LEU A 15 -9.81 -16.20 -23.23
N ASN A 16 -9.32 -16.17 -24.48
CA ASN A 16 -7.88 -16.24 -24.75
C ASN A 16 -7.12 -15.05 -24.17
N ARG A 17 -7.69 -13.84 -24.27
CA ARG A 17 -7.08 -12.64 -23.66
C ARG A 17 -7.00 -12.78 -22.15
N PHE A 18 -8.07 -13.25 -21.52
CA PHE A 18 -8.11 -13.48 -20.07
C PHE A 18 -7.10 -14.54 -19.64
N LEU A 19 -6.99 -15.66 -20.37
CA LEU A 19 -6.02 -16.71 -20.06
C LEU A 19 -4.58 -16.20 -20.13
N LYS A 20 -4.26 -15.42 -21.17
CA LYS A 20 -2.92 -14.86 -21.41
C LYS A 20 -2.58 -13.64 -20.55
N SER A 21 -3.53 -13.08 -19.80
CA SER A 21 -3.24 -11.92 -18.94
C SER A 21 -2.22 -12.27 -17.87
N LEU A 22 -1.29 -11.37 -17.61
CA LEU A 22 -0.30 -11.52 -16.56
C LEU A 22 -0.93 -11.24 -15.18
N THR A 23 -0.21 -11.60 -14.12
CA THR A 23 -0.54 -11.20 -12.74
C THR A 23 -0.59 -9.66 -12.68
N PRO A 24 -1.70 -9.05 -12.22
CA PRO A 24 -1.84 -7.61 -12.17
C PRO A 24 -0.91 -7.01 -11.12
N GLN A 25 -0.25 -5.91 -11.47
CA GLN A 25 0.63 -5.16 -10.57
C GLN A 25 -0.06 -3.93 -9.96
N SER A 26 -1.22 -3.56 -10.48
CA SER A 26 -2.01 -2.42 -10.02
C SER A 26 -3.46 -2.81 -9.81
N ARG A 27 -4.17 -1.99 -9.02
CA ARG A 27 -5.61 -2.15 -8.82
C ARG A 27 -6.35 -2.02 -10.14
N GLU A 28 -5.95 -1.07 -10.98
CA GLU A 28 -6.56 -0.82 -12.29
C GLU A 28 -6.47 -2.06 -13.19
N GLU A 29 -5.29 -2.69 -13.27
CA GLU A 29 -5.09 -3.94 -14.02
C GLU A 29 -5.93 -5.09 -13.44
N PHE A 30 -6.04 -5.18 -12.12
CA PHE A 30 -6.86 -6.20 -11.49
C PHE A 30 -8.35 -6.01 -11.79
N THR A 31 -8.85 -4.77 -11.74
CA THR A 31 -10.22 -4.42 -12.13
C THR A 31 -10.49 -4.75 -13.60
N GLU A 32 -9.53 -4.55 -14.51
CA GLU A 32 -9.69 -4.97 -15.91
C GLU A 32 -9.83 -6.48 -16.07
N ILE A 33 -9.05 -7.26 -15.30
CA ILE A 33 -9.17 -8.72 -15.27
C ILE A 33 -10.54 -9.12 -14.75
N LEU A 34 -11.02 -8.52 -13.65
CA LEU A 34 -12.33 -8.80 -13.08
C LEU A 34 -13.49 -8.46 -14.03
N LYS A 35 -13.39 -7.36 -14.80
CA LYS A 35 -14.34 -7.05 -15.88
C LYS A 35 -14.36 -8.14 -16.94
N GLY A 36 -13.18 -8.62 -17.36
CA GLY A 36 -13.06 -9.75 -18.28
C GLY A 36 -13.70 -11.02 -17.73
N ALA A 37 -13.49 -11.32 -16.45
CA ALA A 37 -14.11 -12.43 -15.74
C ALA A 37 -15.64 -12.35 -15.74
N SER A 38 -16.20 -11.19 -15.42
CA SER A 38 -17.67 -10.97 -15.44
C SER A 38 -18.26 -11.21 -16.85
N VAL A 39 -17.59 -10.74 -17.91
CA VAL A 39 -18.02 -11.00 -19.30
C VAL A 39 -17.99 -12.49 -19.66
N ILE A 40 -16.96 -13.21 -19.21
CA ILE A 40 -16.85 -14.66 -19.42
C ILE A 40 -17.97 -15.41 -18.70
N CYS A 41 -18.30 -14.96 -17.49
CA CYS A 41 -19.29 -15.55 -16.62
C CYS A 41 -20.74 -15.33 -17.10
N THR A 42 -21.06 -14.09 -17.48
CA THR A 42 -22.37 -13.71 -18.05
C THR A 42 -22.67 -14.48 -19.35
N ARG A 43 -21.64 -14.79 -20.13
CA ARG A 43 -21.75 -15.62 -21.35
C ARG A 43 -21.77 -17.13 -21.08
N LYS A 44 -21.70 -17.55 -19.81
CA LYS A 44 -21.69 -18.97 -19.38
C LYS A 44 -20.63 -19.81 -20.11
N LEU A 45 -19.47 -19.22 -20.39
CA LEU A 45 -18.39 -19.90 -21.12
C LEU A 45 -17.64 -20.92 -20.25
N ILE A 46 -17.63 -20.70 -18.93
CA ILE A 46 -16.97 -21.58 -17.94
C ILE A 46 -17.80 -21.65 -16.66
N SER A 47 -17.56 -22.67 -15.83
CA SER A 47 -18.18 -22.78 -14.50
C SER A 47 -17.64 -21.72 -13.53
N MET A 48 -18.45 -21.36 -12.54
CA MET A 48 -18.05 -20.39 -11.50
C MET A 48 -16.81 -20.86 -10.73
N GLU A 49 -16.73 -22.16 -10.45
CA GLU A 49 -15.57 -22.75 -9.77
C GLU A 49 -14.30 -22.61 -10.61
N ALA A 50 -14.37 -22.89 -11.92
CA ALA A 50 -13.24 -22.70 -12.82
C ALA A 50 -12.84 -21.22 -12.92
N LEU A 51 -13.81 -20.31 -12.98
CA LEU A 51 -13.56 -18.87 -12.99
C LEU A 51 -12.85 -18.42 -11.70
N ALA A 52 -13.33 -18.86 -10.54
CA ALA A 52 -12.74 -18.55 -9.26
C ALA A 52 -11.28 -19.05 -9.19
N GLN A 53 -11.01 -20.29 -9.61
CA GLN A 53 -9.65 -20.83 -9.68
C GLN A 53 -8.75 -20.03 -10.62
N MET A 54 -9.26 -19.62 -11.77
CA MET A 54 -8.51 -18.80 -12.72
C MET A 54 -8.16 -17.42 -12.15
N ILE A 55 -9.09 -16.79 -11.44
CA ILE A 55 -8.85 -15.51 -10.77
C ILE A 55 -7.85 -15.70 -9.62
N LEU A 56 -8.01 -16.74 -8.79
CA LEU A 56 -7.09 -17.07 -7.69
C LEU A 56 -5.64 -17.30 -8.14
N ASN A 57 -5.43 -17.77 -9.37
CA ASN A 57 -4.09 -17.95 -9.93
C ASN A 57 -3.45 -16.65 -10.41
N LYS A 58 -4.24 -15.61 -10.65
CA LYS A 58 -3.76 -14.29 -11.09
C LYS A 58 -3.66 -13.29 -9.93
N VAL A 59 -4.13 -13.63 -8.76
CA VAL A 59 -4.25 -12.73 -7.61
C VAL A 59 -2.99 -12.78 -6.72
N PRO A 60 -2.57 -11.66 -6.10
CA PRO A 60 -1.47 -11.64 -5.13
C PRO A 60 -1.73 -12.56 -3.93
N THR A 61 -0.65 -13.10 -3.36
CA THR A 61 -0.72 -14.11 -2.29
C THR A 61 -1.46 -13.58 -1.05
N GLU A 62 -1.36 -12.28 -0.81
CA GLU A 62 -1.90 -11.55 0.34
C GLU A 62 -3.42 -11.66 0.45
N ILE A 63 -4.13 -11.61 -0.69
CA ILE A 63 -5.60 -11.66 -0.72
C ILE A 63 -6.14 -13.00 -1.21
N LYS A 64 -5.28 -13.90 -1.70
CA LYS A 64 -5.67 -15.20 -2.27
C LYS A 64 -6.48 -16.06 -1.30
N GLY A 65 -6.10 -16.08 -0.02
CA GLY A 65 -6.82 -16.84 1.02
C GLY A 65 -8.23 -16.31 1.27
N LEU A 66 -8.39 -14.99 1.38
CA LEU A 66 -9.69 -14.34 1.57
C LEU A 66 -10.60 -14.54 0.36
N LEU A 67 -10.02 -14.43 -0.85
CA LEU A 67 -10.76 -14.64 -2.09
C LEU A 67 -11.22 -16.10 -2.24
N TYR A 68 -10.39 -17.06 -1.79
CA TYR A 68 -10.74 -18.48 -1.82
C TYR A 68 -11.92 -18.79 -0.89
N GLN A 69 -11.93 -18.22 0.32
CA GLN A 69 -13.08 -18.35 1.22
C GLN A 69 -14.35 -17.76 0.61
N ASN A 70 -14.25 -16.62 -0.07
CA ASN A 70 -15.38 -16.03 -0.80
C ASN A 70 -15.87 -16.91 -1.95
N ALA A 71 -14.97 -17.56 -2.69
CA ALA A 71 -15.33 -18.47 -3.77
C ALA A 71 -16.18 -19.67 -3.29
N LEU A 72 -16.01 -20.09 -2.03
CA LEU A 72 -16.78 -21.20 -1.45
C LEU A 72 -18.19 -20.78 -1.02
N ILE A 73 -18.39 -19.50 -0.70
CA ILE A 73 -19.64 -18.97 -0.14
C ILE A 73 -20.54 -18.42 -1.24
N VAL A 74 -19.96 -17.79 -2.25
CA VAL A 74 -20.70 -17.02 -3.25
C VAL A 74 -21.09 -17.89 -4.44
N THR A 75 -22.39 -17.97 -4.71
CA THR A 75 -22.95 -18.67 -5.89
C THR A 75 -23.06 -17.77 -7.12
N ASP A 76 -23.16 -16.46 -6.90
CA ASP A 76 -23.39 -15.49 -7.96
C ASP A 76 -22.10 -14.81 -8.42
N CYS A 77 -21.93 -14.75 -9.73
CA CYS A 77 -20.71 -14.22 -10.30
C CYS A 77 -20.48 -12.73 -10.00
N ASP A 78 -21.54 -11.94 -10.06
CA ASP A 78 -21.47 -10.50 -9.83
C ASP A 78 -21.09 -10.20 -8.37
N ASN A 79 -21.66 -10.95 -7.43
CA ASN A 79 -21.32 -10.87 -6.02
C ASN A 79 -19.84 -11.26 -5.77
N PHE A 80 -19.34 -12.27 -6.49
CA PHE A 80 -17.95 -12.70 -6.36
C PHE A 80 -16.99 -11.62 -6.88
N VAL A 81 -17.30 -11.05 -8.04
CA VAL A 81 -16.51 -9.98 -8.66
C VAL A 81 -16.50 -8.73 -7.78
N GLN A 82 -17.66 -8.33 -7.26
CA GLN A 82 -17.76 -7.17 -6.36
C GLN A 82 -16.88 -7.36 -5.10
N ARG A 83 -16.97 -8.52 -4.44
CA ARG A 83 -16.12 -8.80 -3.27
C ARG A 83 -14.64 -8.84 -3.62
N ALA A 84 -14.29 -9.33 -4.82
CA ALA A 84 -12.93 -9.31 -5.29
C ALA A 84 -12.42 -7.87 -5.46
N GLU A 85 -13.23 -6.96 -6.00
CA GLU A 85 -12.88 -5.53 -6.11
C GLU A 85 -12.71 -4.88 -4.74
N GLU A 86 -13.59 -5.16 -3.79
CA GLU A 86 -13.48 -4.65 -2.41
C GLU A 86 -12.18 -5.12 -1.73
N MET A 87 -11.74 -6.36 -2.00
CA MET A 87 -10.49 -6.90 -1.48
C MET A 87 -9.24 -6.36 -2.17
N ALA A 88 -9.38 -5.75 -3.36
CA ALA A 88 -8.25 -5.25 -4.13
C ALA A 88 -7.45 -4.18 -3.37
N TRP A 89 -8.10 -3.40 -2.51
CA TRP A 89 -7.47 -2.37 -1.68
C TRP A 89 -6.44 -2.91 -0.68
N ILE A 90 -6.58 -4.18 -0.28
CA ILE A 90 -5.67 -4.84 0.64
C ILE A 90 -4.37 -5.24 -0.08
N ALA A 91 -4.48 -5.73 -1.32
CA ALA A 91 -3.34 -6.15 -2.13
C ALA A 91 -2.63 -4.99 -2.83
N TYR A 92 -3.36 -3.93 -3.19
CA TYR A 92 -2.86 -2.80 -3.96
C TYR A 92 -3.09 -1.49 -3.20
N PRO A 93 -2.37 -1.24 -2.09
CA PRO A 93 -2.48 0.00 -1.35
C PRO A 93 -2.06 1.19 -2.23
N ASP A 94 -2.79 2.30 -2.13
CA ASP A 94 -2.48 3.49 -2.90
C ASP A 94 -1.06 3.97 -2.63
N LYS A 95 -0.38 4.46 -3.68
CA LYS A 95 0.99 5.00 -3.62
C LYS A 95 1.17 6.10 -2.56
N MET A 96 0.08 6.75 -2.14
CA MET A 96 0.07 7.72 -1.06
C MET A 96 0.29 7.11 0.34
N LEU A 97 -0.24 5.92 0.60
CA LEU A 97 -0.01 5.20 1.85
C LEU A 97 1.38 4.56 1.91
N ALA A 98 1.94 4.21 0.74
CA ALA A 98 3.28 3.64 0.62
C ALA A 98 4.40 4.60 1.09
N ARG A 99 4.22 5.93 1.01
CA ARG A 99 5.20 6.89 1.52
C ARG A 99 5.39 6.81 3.04
N VAL A 100 4.31 6.56 3.79
CA VAL A 100 4.37 6.46 5.25
C VAL A 100 5.05 5.15 5.68
N GLN A 101 4.84 4.05 4.94
CA GLN A 101 5.53 2.78 5.19
C GLN A 101 7.02 2.85 4.91
N GLN A 102 7.44 3.55 3.84
CA GLN A 102 8.86 3.64 3.47
C GLN A 102 9.70 4.39 4.52
N GLU A 103 9.13 5.37 5.21
CA GLU A 103 9.80 6.04 6.33
C GLU A 103 9.96 5.11 7.55
N SER A 104 8.96 4.26 7.80
CA SER A 104 9.00 3.29 8.91
C SER A 104 9.99 2.14 8.69
N GLU A 105 10.24 1.72 7.44
CA GLU A 105 11.18 0.63 7.12
C GLU A 105 12.64 1.08 7.03
N SER A 106 12.90 2.37 6.85
CA SER A 106 14.25 2.94 6.81
C SER A 106 15.01 2.87 8.15
N THR A 107 14.34 2.46 9.24
CA THR A 107 14.96 2.30 10.57
C THR A 107 15.54 0.91 10.85
N LYS A 108 15.45 -0.05 9.91
CA LYS A 108 15.98 -1.41 10.13
C LYS A 108 17.05 -1.82 9.12
N ALA A 109 18.23 -1.22 9.21
CA ALA A 109 19.47 -1.86 8.75
C ALA A 109 20.74 -1.21 9.34
N PHE A 110 20.93 -1.24 10.66
CA PHE A 110 22.28 -1.13 11.23
C PHE A 110 23.01 -2.47 11.01
N ARG A 111 23.42 -2.74 9.77
CA ARG A 111 24.44 -3.75 9.47
C ARG A 111 25.80 -3.04 9.43
N PRO A 112 26.76 -3.36 10.30
CA PRO A 112 28.12 -2.88 10.15
C PRO A 112 28.73 -3.58 8.93
N ARG A 113 28.62 -2.95 7.76
CA ARG A 113 29.28 -3.44 6.54
C ARG A 113 30.68 -2.88 6.52
N THR A 114 31.65 -3.70 6.92
CA THR A 114 33.08 -3.48 6.71
C THR A 114 33.37 -3.38 5.22
N SER A 115 33.39 -2.16 4.67
CA SER A 115 33.84 -1.90 3.30
C SER A 115 35.33 -1.59 3.30
N LYS A 116 36.15 -2.60 2.97
CA LYS A 116 37.44 -2.37 2.32
C LYS A 116 37.14 -1.86 0.91
N ILE A 117 37.12 -0.54 0.71
CA ILE A 117 37.22 0.05 -0.63
C ILE A 117 38.23 1.19 -0.55
N THR A 118 39.28 1.00 -1.34
CA THR A 118 40.36 1.91 -1.66
C THR A 118 39.84 3.29 -2.09
N SER A 119 40.32 4.29 -1.35
CA SER A 119 40.23 5.72 -1.61
C SER A 119 40.73 6.07 -3.02
N GLN A 120 39.92 6.80 -3.77
CA GLN A 120 40.42 7.95 -4.52
C GLN A 120 39.40 9.09 -4.56
N ARG A 121 39.88 10.24 -4.07
CA ARG A 121 39.53 11.64 -4.41
C ARG A 121 38.44 12.35 -3.58
N ASN A 122 38.97 13.04 -2.56
CA ASN A 122 38.89 14.49 -2.39
C ASN A 122 37.52 15.15 -2.23
N HIS A 123 36.94 15.00 -1.04
CA HIS A 123 36.23 16.12 -0.41
C HIS A 123 36.88 16.42 0.94
N LYS A 124 37.33 17.67 1.10
CA LYS A 124 37.75 18.27 2.38
C LYS A 124 36.62 18.12 3.41
N GLN A 125 36.60 17.03 4.16
CA GLN A 125 35.79 16.94 5.37
C GLN A 125 36.49 17.78 6.44
N LYS A 126 35.85 18.90 6.81
CA LYS A 126 36.13 19.55 8.08
C LYS A 126 35.94 18.49 9.17
N SER A 127 37.02 18.13 9.84
CA SER A 127 37.00 17.35 11.07
C SER A 127 36.05 18.03 12.04
N MET A 128 34.82 17.53 12.15
CA MET A 128 33.92 17.86 13.25
C MET A 128 34.61 17.30 14.50
N SER A 129 35.23 18.17 15.30
CA SER A 129 35.73 17.78 16.61
C SER A 129 34.56 17.19 17.37
N GLN A 130 34.65 15.91 17.72
CA GLN A 130 33.64 15.24 18.54
C GLN A 130 33.53 16.02 19.85
N LYS A 131 32.33 16.50 20.16
CA LYS A 131 32.01 17.20 21.40
C LYS A 131 31.52 16.18 22.40
N TYR A 132 31.94 16.28 23.66
CA TYR A 132 31.42 15.43 24.72
C TYR A 132 30.19 16.07 25.38
N CYS A 133 29.13 15.30 25.51
CA CYS A 133 27.90 15.64 26.22
C CYS A 133 27.75 14.71 27.43
N ILE A 134 27.43 15.24 28.61
CA ILE A 134 27.26 14.43 29.84
C ILE A 134 26.05 13.48 29.72
N ILE A 135 25.04 13.85 28.93
CA ILE A 135 23.81 13.07 28.74
C ILE A 135 23.99 12.00 27.67
N HIS A 136 24.68 12.32 26.57
CA HIS A 136 24.75 11.47 25.38
C HIS A 136 26.15 10.89 25.07
N GLY A 137 27.19 11.28 25.82
CA GLY A 137 28.58 10.91 25.54
C GLY A 137 29.19 11.71 24.38
N GLU A 138 30.11 11.11 23.62
CA GLU A 138 30.73 11.73 22.45
C GLU A 138 29.73 11.89 21.29
N GLY A 139 29.58 13.10 20.77
CA GLY A 139 28.61 13.40 19.74
C GLY A 139 28.81 14.75 19.07
N SER A 140 27.73 15.23 18.44
CA SER A 140 27.71 16.47 17.64
C SER A 140 27.47 17.75 18.45
N HIS A 141 27.22 17.64 19.76
CA HIS A 141 26.86 18.77 20.62
C HIS A 141 27.52 18.67 22.00
N THR A 142 27.63 19.80 22.68
CA THR A 142 28.12 19.90 24.07
C THR A 142 26.97 19.74 25.07
N SER A 143 27.27 19.40 26.32
CA SER A 143 26.27 19.34 27.41
C SER A 143 25.42 20.61 27.52
N LYS A 144 26.03 21.78 27.26
CA LYS A 144 25.33 23.08 27.32
C LYS A 144 24.30 23.24 26.20
N GLU A 145 24.60 22.74 25.00
CA GLU A 145 23.65 22.71 23.87
C GLU A 145 22.51 21.73 24.16
N CYS A 146 22.81 20.60 24.80
CA CYS A 146 21.80 19.63 25.20
C CYS A 146 20.78 20.21 26.18
N MET A 147 21.25 20.89 27.24
CA MET A 147 20.35 21.46 28.27
C MET A 147 19.43 22.55 27.70
N ARG A 148 19.92 23.37 26.76
CA ARG A 148 19.08 24.37 26.09
C ARG A 148 17.94 23.75 25.28
N LEU A 149 18.20 22.62 24.61
CA LEU A 149 17.15 21.90 23.88
C LEU A 149 16.09 21.35 24.85
N THR A 150 16.51 20.87 26.03
CA THR A 150 15.59 20.40 27.06
C THR A 150 14.72 21.53 27.61
N GLU A 151 15.29 22.72 27.84
CA GLU A 151 14.54 23.91 28.28
C GLU A 151 13.50 24.36 27.26
N ILE A 152 13.84 24.35 25.96
CA ILE A 152 12.90 24.68 24.88
C ILE A 152 11.75 23.68 24.85
N LEU A 153 12.03 22.38 24.91
CA LEU A 153 10.99 21.34 24.92
C LEU A 153 10.06 21.46 26.14
N GLN A 154 10.59 21.83 27.30
CA GLN A 154 9.79 22.07 28.50
C GLN A 154 8.93 23.33 28.39
N HIS A 155 9.44 24.41 27.79
CA HIS A 155 8.69 25.66 27.61
C HIS A 155 7.66 25.60 26.48
N GLU A 156 7.90 24.83 25.42
CA GLU A 156 6.95 24.66 24.31
C GLU A 156 5.86 23.63 24.61
N GLY A 157 6.15 22.61 25.43
CA GLY A 157 5.14 21.67 25.93
C GLY A 157 4.06 22.32 26.81
N ALA A 158 4.34 23.49 27.41
CA ALA A 158 3.37 24.24 28.20
C ALA A 158 2.41 25.12 27.35
N LYS A 159 2.73 25.38 26.07
CA LYS A 159 1.91 26.25 25.21
C LYS A 159 0.80 25.52 24.47
N THR A 160 0.87 24.20 24.33
CA THR A 160 -0.12 23.39 23.61
C THR A 160 -1.27 22.87 24.48
N ALA A 161 -1.20 23.03 25.81
CA ALA A 161 -2.27 22.61 26.72
C ALA A 161 -3.42 23.64 26.89
N SER A 162 -3.26 24.87 26.41
CA SER A 162 -4.18 25.98 26.70
C SER A 162 -5.23 26.26 25.62
N THR A 163 -5.25 25.52 24.51
CA THR A 163 -6.08 25.83 23.33
C THR A 163 -7.18 24.80 23.04
N SER A 164 -7.54 23.94 24.00
CA SER A 164 -8.53 22.87 23.80
C SER A 164 -9.84 23.05 24.58
N ILE A 165 -10.17 24.27 25.02
CA ILE A 165 -11.46 24.54 25.67
C ILE A 165 -12.05 25.84 25.14
N ARG A 166 -12.87 25.74 24.09
CA ARG A 166 -14.05 26.56 23.75
C ARG A 166 -14.26 26.67 22.23
N THR A 167 -14.97 25.71 21.66
CA THR A 167 -15.87 25.94 20.51
C THR A 167 -16.85 24.78 20.43
N GLU A 168 -17.78 24.71 21.38
CA GLU A 168 -19.06 24.02 21.22
C GLU A 168 -20.07 24.82 22.03
N GLU A 169 -20.81 25.71 21.37
CA GLU A 169 -22.14 26.16 21.84
C GLU A 169 -22.94 26.67 20.63
N ASN A 170 -23.85 25.79 20.20
CA ASN A 170 -25.21 26.00 19.69
C ASN A 170 -25.46 26.75 18.37
N LEU A 171 -25.68 25.95 17.31
CA LEU A 171 -26.71 26.18 16.30
C LEU A 171 -27.98 25.42 16.71
N GLN A 172 -29.06 26.15 17.02
CA GLN A 172 -30.49 25.76 17.08
C GLN A 172 -31.21 26.98 17.72
N ASP A 173 -32.31 27.56 17.22
CA ASP A 173 -33.48 27.02 16.54
C ASP A 173 -34.15 28.09 15.63
N ASP A 174 -34.86 27.59 14.62
CA ASP A 174 -36.12 28.04 13.99
C ASP A 174 -36.64 29.49 14.18
N GLU A 175 -36.79 30.21 13.05
CA GLU A 175 -38.09 30.71 12.53
C GLU A 175 -38.01 31.10 11.04
#